data_AF-A0A3B0WEV7-F1
#
_entry.id   AF-A0A3B0WEV7-F1
#
_cell.length_a   1.000
_cell.length_b   1.000
_cell.length_c   1.000
_cell.angle_alpha   90.00
_cell.angle_beta   90.00
_cell.angle_gamma   90.00
#
_symmetry.space_group_name_H-M   'P 1'
#
loop_
_entity.id
_entity.type
_entity.pdbx_description
1 polymer ?
#
loop_
_entity_poly.entity_id
_entity_poly.type
_entity_poly.pdbx_seq_one_letter_code
_entity_poly.pdbx_strand_id
1 'polypeptide(L)'
;MEFLSEEEAKTYSISLTAGYSSPEKLNETVTSYRSYIKSASNTEDKQYWQDELQKSEELISSTKYKNGDYSQGIDQLFLELIEWRASIYAFQKVDTKQSPFTEHAFYAQWLMGGTYTVFCIIGKLVSKDKRDNSLTKLWSETYPYISNSELCSIDEINTLLKRMHRTEGQFNNTNSQSILYRNKVIAHNESMPNIEWTEIDKDIKLICRIWALITMWSSFGIFNPYRDSSQVFSGLESVFSHEEMKQLQQQRKNYINLVKKWCTHNIINGEKTSERSPFAELSISINVKHGK
;
A
#
# COMPACT_ATOMS: atom_id res chain seq x y z
N MET A 1 18.46 2.94 13.92
CA MET A 1 17.95 2.20 15.08
C MET A 1 18.56 0.81 14.99
N GLU A 2 19.01 0.25 16.10
CA GLU A 2 19.47 -1.15 16.16
C GLU A 2 18.46 -1.92 17.01
N PHE A 3 17.92 -3.00 16.46
CA PHE A 3 16.98 -3.88 17.19
C PHE A 3 17.77 -5.00 17.86
N LEU A 4 17.30 -5.42 19.04
CA LEU A 4 17.88 -6.51 19.82
C LEU A 4 17.66 -7.88 19.15
N SER A 5 16.67 -7.99 18.27
CA SER A 5 16.35 -9.23 17.53
C SER A 5 15.61 -8.95 16.22
N GLU A 6 15.58 -9.96 15.34
CA GLU A 6 14.78 -9.92 14.10
C GLU A 6 13.27 -9.79 14.41
N GLU A 7 12.78 -10.48 15.45
CA GLU A 7 11.37 -10.43 15.84
C GLU A 7 10.94 -9.05 16.37
N GLU A 8 11.84 -8.34 17.05
CA GLU A 8 11.60 -6.95 17.43
C GLU A 8 11.49 -6.06 16.19
N ALA A 9 12.36 -6.26 15.19
CA ALA A 9 12.32 -5.52 13.94
C ALA A 9 11.03 -5.81 13.14
N LYS A 10 10.53 -7.06 13.14
CA LYS A 10 9.24 -7.42 12.54
C LYS A 10 8.08 -6.77 13.28
N THR A 11 8.08 -6.81 14.61
CA THR A 11 7.04 -6.18 15.45
C THR A 11 6.99 -4.68 15.21
N TYR A 12 8.14 -4.03 15.17
CA TYR A 12 8.26 -2.62 14.81
C TYR A 12 7.68 -2.34 13.41
N SER A 13 8.01 -3.17 12.43
CA SER A 13 7.51 -3.02 11.06
C SER A 13 5.99 -3.10 11.00
N ILE A 14 5.40 -4.13 11.61
CA ILE A 14 3.95 -4.31 11.69
C ILE A 14 3.28 -3.09 12.32
N SER A 15 3.87 -2.54 13.40
CA SER A 15 3.32 -1.37 14.09
C SER A 15 3.25 -0.12 13.21
N LEU A 16 4.19 0.04 12.27
CA LEU A 16 4.22 1.17 11.34
C LEU A 16 3.39 0.92 10.07
N THR A 17 3.25 -0.34 9.63
CA THR A 17 2.50 -0.67 8.42
C THR A 17 1.00 -0.70 8.66
N ALA A 18 0.54 -1.37 9.72
CA ALA A 18 -0.88 -1.58 10.00
C ALA A 18 -1.65 -0.27 10.28
N GLY A 19 -0.95 0.77 10.75
CA GLY A 19 -1.57 2.04 11.14
C GLY A 19 -2.42 1.93 12.40
N TYR A 20 -2.86 3.08 12.90
CA TYR A 20 -3.78 3.10 14.05
C TYR A 20 -5.20 2.77 13.56
N SER A 21 -5.81 1.73 14.13
CA SER A 21 -7.24 1.44 13.90
C SER A 21 -8.11 2.46 14.63
N SER A 22 -9.19 2.92 13.98
CA SER A 22 -10.15 3.84 14.60
C SER A 22 -10.76 3.26 15.88
N PRO A 23 -11.28 4.08 16.80
CA PRO A 23 -12.05 3.64 17.97
C PRO A 23 -13.11 2.60 17.66
N GLU A 24 -13.90 2.76 16.60
CA GLU A 24 -14.91 1.75 16.26
C GLU A 24 -14.24 0.44 15.83
N LYS A 25 -13.27 0.50 14.92
CA LYS A 25 -12.62 -0.69 14.33
C LYS A 25 -11.80 -1.47 15.35
N LEU A 26 -11.18 -0.79 16.31
CA LEU A 26 -10.42 -1.43 17.37
C LEU A 26 -11.36 -2.08 18.40
N ASN A 27 -12.52 -1.47 18.70
CA ASN A 27 -13.55 -2.10 19.54
C ASN A 27 -14.18 -3.33 18.86
N GLU A 28 -14.41 -3.29 17.55
CA GLU A 28 -14.84 -4.44 16.76
C GLU A 28 -13.79 -5.56 16.79
N THR A 29 -12.52 -5.21 16.65
CA THR A 29 -11.39 -6.14 16.74
C THR A 29 -11.29 -6.77 18.13
N VAL A 30 -11.38 -5.98 19.20
CA VAL A 30 -11.42 -6.48 20.59
C VAL A 30 -12.59 -7.44 20.81
N THR A 31 -13.76 -7.10 20.28
CA THR A 31 -14.95 -7.96 20.35
C THR A 31 -14.72 -9.28 19.61
N SER A 32 -14.08 -9.21 18.44
CA SER A 32 -13.74 -10.38 17.62
C SER A 32 -12.71 -11.28 18.32
N TYR A 33 -11.64 -10.73 18.90
CA TYR A 33 -10.65 -11.49 19.66
C TYR A 33 -11.26 -12.16 20.88
N ARG A 34 -12.14 -11.47 21.63
CA ARG A 34 -12.90 -12.08 22.72
C ARG A 34 -13.78 -13.24 22.24
N SER A 35 -14.31 -13.17 21.03
CA SER A 35 -15.04 -14.28 20.41
C SER A 35 -14.10 -15.44 20.05
N TYR A 36 -12.93 -15.16 19.46
CA TYR A 36 -11.94 -16.17 19.08
C TYR A 36 -11.36 -16.92 20.29
N ILE A 37 -11.09 -16.22 21.39
CA ILE A 37 -10.68 -16.84 22.67
C ILE A 37 -11.75 -17.83 23.17
N LYS A 38 -13.04 -17.49 23.00
CA LYS A 38 -14.16 -18.35 23.42
C LYS A 38 -14.33 -19.57 22.50
N SER A 39 -14.03 -19.42 21.21
CA SER A 39 -14.16 -20.50 20.22
C SER A 39 -12.89 -21.32 20.00
N ALA A 40 -11.76 -20.93 20.61
CA ALA A 40 -10.49 -21.62 20.46
C ALA A 40 -10.58 -23.06 21.00
N SER A 41 -10.18 -24.02 20.17
CA SER A 41 -10.27 -25.46 20.46
C SER A 41 -9.04 -26.01 21.16
N ASN A 42 -7.93 -25.27 21.18
CA ASN A 42 -6.69 -25.65 21.85
C ASN A 42 -6.10 -24.47 22.66
N THR A 43 -5.21 -24.80 23.59
CA THR A 43 -4.61 -23.85 24.54
C THR A 43 -3.68 -22.85 23.86
N GLU A 44 -3.02 -23.25 22.79
CA GLU A 44 -2.03 -22.44 22.07
C GLU A 44 -2.72 -21.30 21.30
N ASP A 45 -3.78 -21.60 20.55
CA ASP A 45 -4.64 -20.61 19.90
C ASP A 45 -5.29 -19.68 20.93
N LYS A 46 -5.73 -20.24 22.07
CA LYS A 46 -6.34 -19.44 23.13
C LYS A 46 -5.35 -18.43 23.71
N GLN A 47 -4.11 -18.85 23.95
CA GLN A 47 -3.05 -17.98 24.44
C GLN A 47 -2.70 -16.89 23.42
N TYR A 48 -2.55 -17.27 22.14
CA TYR A 48 -2.30 -16.31 21.06
C TYR A 48 -3.36 -15.19 21.02
N TRP A 49 -4.65 -15.56 21.02
CA TRP A 49 -5.73 -14.56 20.99
C TRP A 49 -5.83 -13.73 22.28
N GLN A 50 -5.43 -14.30 23.43
CA GLN A 50 -5.33 -13.54 24.69
C GLN A 50 -4.24 -12.48 24.62
N ASP A 51 -3.08 -12.82 24.06
CA ASP A 51 -1.97 -11.88 23.89
C ASP A 51 -2.35 -10.74 22.91
N GLU A 52 -3.02 -11.06 21.80
CA GLU A 52 -3.51 -10.05 20.84
C GLU A 52 -4.61 -9.15 21.43
N LEU A 53 -5.48 -9.70 22.28
CA LEU A 53 -6.47 -8.93 23.03
C LEU A 53 -5.80 -7.95 24.00
N GLN A 54 -4.81 -8.41 24.77
CA GLN A 54 -4.10 -7.58 25.73
C GLN A 54 -3.38 -6.42 25.03
N LYS A 55 -2.67 -6.69 23.93
CA LYS A 55 -2.03 -5.64 23.12
C LYS A 55 -3.03 -4.59 22.63
N SER A 56 -4.24 -5.02 22.23
CA SER A 56 -5.30 -4.13 21.77
C SER A 56 -5.87 -3.26 22.91
N GLU A 57 -6.04 -3.82 24.10
CA GLU A 57 -6.53 -3.09 25.29
C GLU A 57 -5.49 -2.09 25.85
N GLU A 58 -4.20 -2.47 25.84
CA GLU A 58 -3.08 -1.57 26.15
C GLU A 58 -3.02 -0.40 25.17
N LEU A 59 -3.29 -0.66 23.89
CA LEU A 59 -3.34 0.39 22.87
C LEU A 59 -4.49 1.38 23.12
N ILE A 60 -5.71 0.89 23.43
CA ILE A 60 -6.89 1.73 23.77
C ILE A 60 -6.59 2.64 24.95
N SER A 61 -5.89 2.10 25.95
CA SER A 61 -5.62 2.81 27.19
C SER A 61 -4.48 3.84 27.08
N SER A 62 -3.69 3.80 25.99
CA SER A 62 -2.55 4.68 25.75
C SER A 62 -2.93 6.16 25.57
N THR A 63 -2.04 7.06 25.99
CA THR A 63 -2.25 8.51 25.90
C THR A 63 -2.36 8.99 24.44
N LYS A 64 -1.57 8.41 23.53
CA LYS A 64 -1.63 8.71 22.09
C LYS A 64 -3.02 8.42 21.51
N TYR A 65 -3.60 7.28 21.91
CA TYR A 65 -4.93 6.88 21.47
C TYR A 65 -6.02 7.80 22.00
N LYS A 66 -5.98 8.13 23.31
CA LYS A 66 -6.91 9.06 23.95
C LYS A 66 -6.85 10.47 23.37
N ASN A 67 -5.69 10.89 22.88
CA ASN A 67 -5.49 12.20 22.26
C ASN A 67 -5.91 12.26 20.78
N GLY A 68 -6.30 11.13 20.17
CA GLY A 68 -6.71 11.09 18.78
C GLY A 68 -5.55 11.16 17.78
N ASP A 69 -4.32 10.83 18.20
CA ASP A 69 -3.13 10.81 17.34
C ASP A 69 -3.10 9.55 16.46
N TYR A 70 -4.11 9.39 15.59
CA TYR A 70 -4.22 8.26 14.68
C TYR A 70 -3.35 8.49 13.43
N SER A 71 -2.09 8.05 13.44
CA SER A 71 -1.32 8.09 12.19
C SER A 71 -1.83 7.03 11.21
N GLN A 72 -2.11 7.42 9.97
CA GLN A 72 -2.36 6.45 8.90
C GLN A 72 -1.15 5.51 8.78
N GLY A 73 -1.41 4.22 8.66
CA GLY A 73 -0.37 3.22 8.44
C GLY A 73 0.22 3.32 7.04
N ILE A 74 1.45 2.84 6.88
CA ILE A 74 2.07 2.74 5.56
C ILE A 74 1.22 1.88 4.61
N ASP A 75 0.56 0.83 5.10
CA ASP A 75 -0.31 -0.03 4.29
C ASP A 75 -1.50 0.76 3.74
N GLN A 76 -2.16 1.55 4.59
CA GLN A 76 -3.30 2.36 4.18
C GLN A 76 -2.90 3.36 3.09
N LEU A 77 -1.78 4.07 3.29
CA LEU A 77 -1.24 5.00 2.30
C LEU A 77 -0.90 4.28 0.99
N PHE A 78 -0.23 3.14 1.08
CA PHE A 78 0.14 2.34 -0.09
C PHE A 78 -1.10 1.89 -0.88
N LEU A 79 -2.08 1.29 -0.22
CA LEU A 79 -3.30 0.80 -0.88
C LEU A 79 -4.10 1.94 -1.51
N GLU A 80 -4.19 3.08 -0.83
CA GLU A 80 -4.87 4.27 -1.35
C GLU A 80 -4.16 4.84 -2.59
N LEU A 81 -2.83 4.86 -2.61
CA LEU A 81 -2.04 5.24 -3.79
C LEU A 81 -2.41 4.39 -5.00
N ILE A 82 -2.45 3.07 -4.82
CA ILE A 82 -2.77 2.14 -5.90
C ILE A 82 -4.22 2.27 -6.36
N GLU A 83 -5.17 2.45 -5.44
CA GLU A 83 -6.59 2.66 -5.77
C GLU A 83 -6.81 3.89 -6.66
N TRP A 84 -6.23 5.02 -6.27
CA TRP A 84 -6.32 6.25 -7.07
C TRP A 84 -5.67 6.07 -8.44
N ARG A 85 -4.44 5.55 -8.46
CA ARG A 85 -3.69 5.41 -9.70
C ARG A 85 -4.35 4.41 -10.66
N ALA A 86 -4.87 3.29 -10.17
CA ALA A 86 -5.55 2.28 -10.98
C ALA A 86 -6.85 2.84 -11.60
N SER A 87 -7.57 3.68 -10.86
CA SER A 87 -8.78 4.35 -11.36
C SER A 87 -8.45 5.37 -12.45
N ILE A 88 -7.43 6.21 -12.21
CA ILE A 88 -6.93 7.16 -13.22
C ILE A 88 -6.42 6.42 -14.46
N TYR A 89 -5.69 5.31 -14.28
CA TYR A 89 -5.20 4.48 -15.39
C TYR A 89 -6.34 3.97 -16.27
N ALA A 90 -7.43 3.52 -15.66
CA ALA A 90 -8.60 3.05 -16.40
C ALA A 90 -9.16 4.15 -17.30
N PHE A 91 -9.39 5.35 -16.77
CA PHE A 91 -9.87 6.49 -17.55
C PHE A 91 -8.89 6.96 -18.63
N GLN A 92 -7.58 6.73 -18.48
CA GLN A 92 -6.58 7.03 -19.50
C GLN A 92 -6.55 6.03 -20.66
N LYS A 93 -7.07 4.83 -20.45
CA LYS A 93 -6.97 3.71 -21.40
C LYS A 93 -8.30 3.36 -22.07
N VAL A 94 -9.39 3.96 -21.63
CA VAL A 94 -10.70 3.77 -22.22
C VAL A 94 -11.08 5.01 -23.00
N ASP A 95 -11.32 4.85 -24.29
CA ASP A 95 -11.86 5.91 -25.13
C ASP A 95 -13.36 6.03 -24.85
N THR A 96 -13.74 7.12 -24.20
CA THR A 96 -15.12 7.38 -23.80
C THR A 96 -15.78 8.31 -24.79
N LYS A 97 -17.00 8.01 -25.23
CA LYS A 97 -17.76 8.81 -26.21
C LYS A 97 -18.10 10.22 -25.73
N GLN A 98 -18.32 10.39 -24.42
CA GLN A 98 -18.85 11.64 -23.82
C GLN A 98 -17.79 12.52 -23.15
N SER A 99 -16.49 12.30 -23.40
CA SER A 99 -15.35 13.08 -22.87
C SER A 99 -15.61 13.83 -21.54
N PRO A 100 -16.04 13.14 -20.47
CA PRO A 100 -16.67 13.81 -19.33
C PRO A 100 -15.69 14.68 -18.54
N PHE A 101 -14.40 14.35 -18.60
CA PHE A 101 -13.32 15.11 -17.97
C PHE A 101 -13.01 16.45 -18.65
N THR A 102 -13.46 16.65 -19.90
CA THR A 102 -13.37 17.96 -20.58
C THR A 102 -14.68 18.71 -20.53
N GLU A 103 -15.81 18.00 -20.55
CA GLU A 103 -17.14 18.60 -20.68
C GLU A 103 -17.77 18.98 -19.33
N HIS A 104 -17.33 18.35 -18.23
CA HIS A 104 -17.93 18.57 -16.90
C HIS A 104 -16.90 18.92 -15.84
N ALA A 105 -17.12 20.06 -15.17
CA ALA A 105 -16.25 20.57 -14.12
C ALA A 105 -16.06 19.60 -12.96
N PHE A 106 -17.10 18.84 -12.58
CA PHE A 106 -17.02 17.85 -11.50
C PHE A 106 -15.98 16.76 -11.80
N TYR A 107 -16.05 16.14 -12.98
CA TYR A 107 -15.11 15.07 -13.35
C TYR A 107 -13.68 15.61 -13.54
N ALA A 108 -13.54 16.81 -14.10
CA ALA A 108 -12.24 17.48 -14.18
C ALA A 108 -11.62 17.71 -12.79
N GLN A 109 -12.42 18.20 -11.83
CA GLN A 109 -11.99 18.40 -10.45
C GLN A 109 -11.67 17.09 -9.74
N TRP A 110 -12.46 16.03 -9.97
CA TRP A 110 -12.19 14.70 -9.42
C TRP A 110 -10.85 14.15 -9.92
N LEU A 111 -10.58 14.25 -11.23
CA LEU A 111 -9.32 13.79 -11.82
C LEU A 111 -8.13 14.59 -11.29
N MET A 112 -8.27 15.92 -11.17
CA MET A 112 -7.24 16.78 -10.59
C MET A 112 -6.98 16.46 -9.11
N GLY A 113 -8.04 16.28 -8.32
CA GLY A 113 -7.96 15.93 -6.91
C GLY A 113 -7.33 14.55 -6.69
N GLY A 114 -7.73 13.55 -7.47
CA GLY A 114 -7.13 12.21 -7.44
C GLY A 114 -5.64 12.24 -7.83
N THR A 115 -5.29 13.03 -8.84
CA THR A 115 -3.90 13.25 -9.26
C THR A 115 -3.07 13.87 -8.15
N TYR A 116 -3.56 14.94 -7.50
CA TYR A 116 -2.90 15.55 -6.35
C TYR A 116 -2.75 14.57 -5.17
N THR A 117 -3.76 13.74 -4.95
CA THR A 117 -3.76 12.72 -3.90
C THR A 117 -2.65 11.70 -4.12
N VAL A 118 -2.46 11.20 -5.34
CA VAL A 118 -1.34 10.31 -5.70
C VAL A 118 0.00 10.93 -5.32
N PHE A 119 0.25 12.18 -5.70
CA PHE A 119 1.53 12.84 -5.43
C PHE A 119 1.75 13.14 -3.96
N CYS A 120 0.70 13.50 -3.23
CA CYS A 120 0.77 13.69 -1.78
C CYS A 120 1.10 12.38 -1.06
N ILE A 121 0.46 11.28 -1.44
CA ILE A 121 0.72 9.98 -0.83
C ILE A 121 2.14 9.52 -1.14
N ILE A 122 2.62 9.64 -2.39
CA ILE A 122 4.03 9.36 -2.71
C ILE A 122 4.95 10.18 -1.81
N GLY A 123 4.71 11.50 -1.71
CA GLY A 123 5.48 12.39 -0.85
C GLY A 123 5.50 11.98 0.63
N LYS A 124 4.38 11.50 1.18
CA LYS A 124 4.29 10.97 2.55
C LYS A 124 5.09 9.68 2.71
N LEU A 125 4.89 8.72 1.80
CA LEU A 125 5.58 7.42 1.83
C LEU A 125 7.09 7.59 1.74
N VAL A 126 7.57 8.54 0.94
CA VAL A 126 9.01 8.74 0.71
C VAL A 126 9.62 9.88 1.53
N SER A 127 8.89 10.38 2.54
CA SER A 127 9.33 11.51 3.35
C SER A 127 10.72 11.28 3.94
N LYS A 128 11.52 12.34 3.91
CA LYS A 128 12.91 12.37 4.39
C LYS A 128 13.02 12.85 5.84
N ASP A 129 11.94 13.38 6.41
CA ASP A 129 11.90 13.76 7.82
C ASP A 129 12.02 12.51 8.69
N LYS A 130 12.94 12.53 9.66
CA LYS A 130 13.20 11.39 10.56
C LYS A 130 12.05 11.16 11.55
N ARG A 131 11.24 12.19 11.77
CA ARG A 131 10.07 12.15 12.67
C ARG A 131 8.89 11.43 12.03
N ASP A 132 8.84 11.40 10.70
CA ASP A 132 7.75 10.76 9.96
C ASP A 132 7.91 9.24 9.96
N ASN A 133 6.78 8.53 10.08
CA ASN A 133 6.70 7.08 9.90
C ASN A 133 6.59 6.74 8.40
N SER A 134 7.62 7.12 7.64
CA SER A 134 7.65 6.94 6.19
C SER A 134 8.20 5.55 5.80
N LEU A 135 7.87 5.09 4.59
CA LEU A 135 8.43 3.88 4.00
C LEU A 135 9.94 3.99 3.86
N THR A 136 10.48 5.18 3.53
CA THR A 136 11.93 5.44 3.48
C THR A 136 12.59 5.15 4.83
N LYS A 137 12.01 5.65 5.93
CA LYS A 137 12.53 5.44 7.27
C LYS A 137 12.46 3.95 7.63
N LEU A 138 11.30 3.34 7.47
CA LEU A 138 11.10 1.93 7.81
C LEU A 138 12.06 1.03 7.02
N TRP A 139 12.20 1.26 5.71
CA TRP A 139 13.17 0.56 4.88
C TRP A 139 14.60 0.70 5.40
N SER A 140 15.04 1.93 5.69
CA SER A 140 16.40 2.19 6.19
C SER A 140 16.71 1.50 7.52
N GLU A 141 15.70 1.23 8.35
CA GLU A 141 15.86 0.60 9.65
C GLU A 141 15.77 -0.94 9.57
N THR A 142 15.02 -1.47 8.59
CA THR A 142 14.68 -2.91 8.53
C THR A 142 15.42 -3.68 7.44
N TYR A 143 15.95 -3.00 6.41
CA TYR A 143 16.66 -3.67 5.33
C TYR A 143 17.81 -4.59 5.78
N PRO A 144 18.59 -4.33 6.87
CA PRO A 144 19.68 -5.22 7.27
C PRO A 144 19.20 -6.60 7.71
N TYR A 145 17.93 -6.70 8.15
CA TYR A 145 17.29 -7.94 8.54
C TYR A 145 16.67 -8.62 7.31
N ILE A 146 16.06 -7.83 6.42
CA ILE A 146 15.48 -8.32 5.16
C ILE A 146 16.56 -8.87 4.22
N SER A 147 17.78 -8.31 4.22
CA SER A 147 18.89 -8.76 3.35
C SER A 147 19.35 -10.18 3.63
N ASN A 148 19.03 -10.72 4.81
CA ASN A 148 19.33 -12.11 5.16
C ASN A 148 18.18 -13.06 4.78
N SER A 149 17.07 -12.55 4.23
CA SER A 149 15.95 -13.36 3.76
C SER A 149 16.11 -13.78 2.30
N GLU A 150 15.45 -14.87 1.91
CA GLU A 150 15.43 -15.35 0.52
C GLU A 150 14.48 -14.53 -0.41
N LEU A 151 13.93 -13.41 0.06
CA LEU A 151 12.94 -12.63 -0.68
C LEU A 151 13.53 -11.77 -1.79
N CYS A 152 14.83 -11.47 -1.73
CA CYS A 152 15.50 -10.46 -2.54
C CYS A 152 17.00 -10.79 -2.70
N SER A 153 17.59 -10.47 -3.86
CA SER A 153 19.04 -10.57 -4.04
C SER A 153 19.77 -9.37 -3.40
N ILE A 154 21.04 -9.57 -3.03
CA ILE A 154 21.89 -8.51 -2.45
C ILE A 154 22.04 -7.33 -3.42
N ASP A 155 22.16 -7.60 -4.73
CA ASP A 155 22.25 -6.55 -5.77
C ASP A 155 20.98 -5.70 -5.84
N GLU A 156 19.81 -6.33 -5.69
CA GLU A 156 18.54 -5.63 -5.61
C GLU A 156 18.47 -4.78 -4.33
N ILE A 157 18.85 -5.31 -3.17
CA ILE A 157 18.92 -4.53 -1.92
C ILE A 157 19.79 -3.29 -2.09
N ASN A 158 21.01 -3.44 -2.64
CA ASN A 158 21.93 -2.33 -2.87
C ASN A 158 21.33 -1.28 -3.83
N THR A 159 20.64 -1.74 -4.88
CA THR A 159 19.95 -0.85 -5.82
C THR A 159 18.83 -0.08 -5.16
N LEU A 160 18.00 -0.75 -4.36
CA LEU A 160 16.91 -0.14 -3.61
C LEU A 160 17.43 0.87 -2.59
N LEU A 161 18.49 0.55 -1.85
CA LEU A 161 19.15 1.47 -0.91
C LEU A 161 19.65 2.74 -1.61
N LYS A 162 20.35 2.59 -2.73
CA LYS A 162 20.83 3.72 -3.52
C LYS A 162 19.66 4.60 -3.99
N ARG A 163 18.58 3.99 -4.47
CA ARG A 163 17.39 4.73 -4.95
C ARG A 163 16.59 5.37 -3.81
N MET A 164 16.58 4.80 -2.62
CA MET A 164 15.91 5.38 -1.44
C MET A 164 16.79 6.36 -0.65
N HIS A 165 18.02 6.59 -1.10
CA HIS A 165 18.95 7.46 -0.39
C HIS A 165 18.37 8.88 -0.24
N ARG A 166 18.54 9.46 0.95
CA ARG A 166 17.85 10.71 1.31
C ARG A 166 18.27 11.90 0.44
N THR A 167 19.54 12.01 0.06
CA THR A 167 20.04 13.15 -0.72
C THR A 167 20.12 12.84 -2.21
N GLU A 168 20.74 11.70 -2.54
CA GLU A 168 21.12 11.32 -3.91
C GLU A 168 20.16 10.31 -4.56
N GLY A 169 19.10 9.91 -3.86
CA GLY A 169 18.15 8.91 -4.34
C GLY A 169 17.20 9.41 -5.44
N GLN A 170 16.23 8.55 -5.76
CA GLN A 170 15.18 8.77 -6.74
C GLN A 170 14.25 9.93 -6.35
N PHE A 171 13.85 10.01 -5.08
CA PHE A 171 12.79 10.92 -4.63
C PHE A 171 13.33 12.33 -4.32
N ASN A 172 13.66 13.08 -5.37
CA ASN A 172 14.01 14.51 -5.32
C ASN A 172 13.44 15.24 -6.55
N ASN A 173 13.55 16.57 -6.60
CA ASN A 173 13.01 17.39 -7.71
C ASN A 173 13.66 17.12 -9.07
N THR A 174 14.82 16.48 -9.11
CA THR A 174 15.55 16.18 -10.35
C THR A 174 15.22 14.79 -10.89
N ASN A 175 15.15 13.81 -9.99
CA ASN A 175 15.07 12.39 -10.35
C ASN A 175 13.65 11.83 -10.32
N SER A 176 12.71 12.52 -9.66
CA SER A 176 11.32 12.07 -9.49
C SER A 176 10.32 13.14 -9.94
N GLN A 177 9.55 12.80 -10.98
CA GLN A 177 8.49 13.66 -11.50
C GLN A 177 7.34 13.83 -10.50
N SER A 178 7.06 12.81 -9.68
CA SER A 178 6.03 12.92 -8.63
C SER A 178 6.39 13.96 -7.56
N ILE A 179 7.65 13.99 -7.14
CA ILE A 179 8.15 14.99 -6.18
C ILE A 179 8.25 16.38 -6.80
N LEU A 180 8.73 16.47 -8.05
CA LEU A 180 8.78 17.73 -8.79
C LEU A 180 7.38 18.35 -8.92
N TYR A 181 6.40 17.56 -9.38
CA TYR A 181 5.03 18.03 -9.55
C TYR A 181 4.44 18.49 -8.22
N ARG A 182 4.52 17.67 -7.16
CA ARG A 182 4.03 18.04 -5.81
C ARG A 182 4.57 19.41 -5.38
N ASN A 183 5.87 19.64 -5.54
CA ASN A 183 6.50 20.88 -5.11
C ASN A 183 6.12 22.07 -6.00
N LYS A 184 6.00 21.87 -7.32
CA LYS A 184 5.56 22.92 -8.26
C LYS A 184 4.10 23.32 -8.09
N VAL A 185 3.21 22.38 -7.76
CA VAL A 185 1.79 22.69 -7.45
C VAL A 185 1.68 23.63 -6.25
N ILE A 186 2.55 23.47 -5.26
CA ILE A 186 2.60 24.33 -4.07
C ILE A 186 3.27 25.67 -4.38
N ALA A 187 4.21 25.70 -5.34
CA ALA A 187 4.89 26.91 -5.75
C ALA A 187 3.95 27.79 -6.60
N HIS A 188 3.32 28.78 -5.95
CA HIS A 188 2.34 29.71 -6.54
C HIS A 188 2.79 30.49 -7.79
N ASN A 189 4.07 30.45 -8.18
CA ASN A 189 4.65 31.27 -9.25
C ASN A 189 5.28 30.47 -10.40
N GLU A 190 5.04 29.15 -10.49
CA GLU A 190 5.65 28.31 -11.52
C GLU A 190 4.62 27.66 -12.45
N SER A 191 5.01 27.45 -13.71
CA SER A 191 4.22 26.64 -14.63
C SER A 191 4.18 25.19 -14.16
N MET A 192 2.96 24.62 -14.19
CA MET A 192 2.75 23.20 -13.93
C MET A 192 3.49 22.37 -14.99
N PRO A 193 4.31 21.39 -14.59
CA PRO A 193 4.92 20.49 -15.56
C PRO A 193 3.84 19.56 -16.12
N ASN A 194 4.02 19.14 -17.38
CA ASN A 194 3.17 18.10 -17.96
C ASN A 194 3.34 16.79 -17.20
N ILE A 195 2.23 16.12 -16.87
CA ILE A 195 2.26 14.87 -16.11
C ILE A 195 2.52 13.70 -17.05
N GLU A 196 3.72 13.14 -16.98
CA GLU A 196 4.07 11.89 -17.64
C GLU A 196 3.84 10.71 -16.69
N TRP A 197 2.65 10.12 -16.74
CA TRP A 197 2.26 9.04 -15.83
C TRP A 197 3.17 7.80 -15.88
N THR A 198 3.86 7.57 -16.99
CA THR A 198 4.88 6.52 -17.10
C THR A 198 6.07 6.75 -16.18
N GLU A 199 6.47 8.01 -15.96
CA GLU A 199 7.52 8.35 -15.00
C GLU A 199 7.04 8.21 -13.56
N ILE A 200 5.77 8.57 -13.31
CA ILE A 200 5.13 8.35 -12.00
C ILE A 200 5.02 6.86 -11.69
N ASP A 201 4.71 6.02 -12.68
CA ASP A 201 4.64 4.57 -12.53
C ASP A 201 6.02 3.95 -12.18
N LYS A 202 7.14 4.58 -12.59
CA LYS A 202 8.50 4.15 -12.15
C LYS A 202 8.72 4.39 -10.66
N ASP A 203 8.27 5.55 -10.17
CA ASP A 203 8.31 5.89 -8.74
C ASP A 203 7.43 4.92 -7.93
N ILE A 204 6.20 4.68 -8.40
CA ILE A 204 5.26 3.72 -7.77
C ILE A 204 5.84 2.31 -7.77
N LYS A 205 6.45 1.84 -8.87
CA LYS A 205 7.10 0.52 -8.94
C LYS A 205 8.15 0.34 -7.84
N LEU A 206 8.98 1.36 -7.58
CA LEU A 206 9.99 1.33 -6.53
C LEU A 206 9.35 1.22 -5.13
N ILE A 207 8.30 2.03 -4.88
CA ILE A 207 7.52 2.00 -3.64
C ILE A 207 6.88 0.63 -3.43
N CYS A 208 6.22 0.08 -4.44
CA CYS A 208 5.60 -1.25 -4.42
C CYS A 208 6.59 -2.32 -4.02
N ARG A 209 7.79 -2.30 -4.62
CA ARG A 209 8.77 -3.34 -4.36
C ARG A 209 9.27 -3.30 -2.91
N ILE A 210 9.58 -2.13 -2.38
CA ILE A 210 10.05 -1.97 -1.00
C ILE A 210 8.97 -2.33 -0.01
N TRP A 211 7.75 -1.81 -0.21
CA TRP A 211 6.61 -2.13 0.63
C TRP A 211 6.33 -3.65 0.64
N ALA A 212 6.41 -4.29 -0.53
CA ALA A 212 6.21 -5.73 -0.63
C ALA A 212 7.27 -6.52 0.12
N LEU A 213 8.56 -6.16 0.00
CA LEU A 213 9.63 -6.83 0.72
C LEU A 213 9.45 -6.76 2.23
N ILE A 214 9.10 -5.58 2.76
CA ILE A 214 8.82 -5.40 4.18
C ILE A 214 7.62 -6.26 4.60
N THR A 215 6.49 -6.15 3.87
CA THR A 215 5.24 -6.85 4.20
C THR A 215 5.39 -8.37 4.14
N MET A 216 6.07 -8.88 3.11
CA MET A 216 6.38 -10.30 2.96
C MET A 216 7.37 -10.77 4.02
N TRP A 217 8.29 -9.95 4.51
CA TRP A 217 9.20 -10.37 5.56
C TRP A 217 8.54 -10.35 6.94
N SER A 218 7.71 -9.34 7.23
CA SER A 218 7.17 -9.11 8.58
C SER A 218 5.77 -9.67 8.83
N SER A 219 4.99 -10.02 7.82
CA SER A 219 3.56 -10.37 8.00
C SER A 219 3.09 -11.48 7.08
N PHE A 220 1.86 -11.98 7.31
CA PHE A 220 1.19 -12.94 6.45
C PHE A 220 0.56 -12.32 5.18
N GLY A 221 0.68 -11.00 5.00
CA GLY A 221 0.11 -10.27 3.87
C GLY A 221 -1.29 -9.73 4.13
N ILE A 222 -1.75 -8.87 3.22
CA ILE A 222 -3.03 -8.17 3.30
C ILE A 222 -4.10 -8.96 2.54
N PHE A 223 -5.19 -9.29 3.22
CA PHE A 223 -6.38 -9.89 2.64
C PHE A 223 -7.25 -8.85 1.95
N ASN A 224 -7.75 -9.17 0.76
CA ASN A 224 -8.67 -8.32 -0.02
C ASN A 224 -8.21 -6.84 -0.08
N PRO A 225 -6.99 -6.57 -0.57
CA PRO A 225 -6.33 -5.27 -0.47
C PRO A 225 -7.04 -4.14 -1.22
N TYR A 226 -7.89 -4.46 -2.20
CA TYR A 226 -8.52 -3.49 -3.10
C TYR A 226 -10.02 -3.74 -3.17
N ARG A 227 -10.77 -2.66 -3.38
CA ARG A 227 -12.21 -2.73 -3.63
C ARG A 227 -12.49 -3.43 -4.96
N ASP A 228 -13.67 -4.03 -5.06
CA ASP A 228 -14.15 -4.58 -6.31
C ASP A 228 -14.28 -3.48 -7.37
N SER A 229 -13.92 -3.80 -8.61
CA SER A 229 -13.92 -2.81 -9.70
C SER A 229 -15.31 -2.26 -9.99
N SER A 230 -16.36 -3.05 -9.76
CA SER A 230 -17.75 -2.61 -9.87
C SER A 230 -18.10 -1.53 -8.85
N GLN A 231 -17.59 -1.63 -7.62
CA GLN A 231 -17.83 -0.63 -6.57
C GLN A 231 -17.10 0.67 -6.87
N VAL A 232 -15.87 0.59 -7.38
CA VAL A 232 -15.05 1.78 -7.67
C VAL A 232 -15.68 2.69 -8.73
N PHE A 233 -16.32 2.10 -9.75
CA PHE A 233 -16.98 2.87 -10.80
C PHE A 233 -18.50 2.98 -10.60
N SER A 234 -19.02 2.55 -9.45
CA SER A 234 -20.46 2.67 -9.16
C SER A 234 -20.89 4.13 -9.13
N GLY A 235 -22.08 4.41 -9.67
CA GLY A 235 -22.63 5.76 -9.80
C GLY A 235 -22.20 6.50 -11.08
N LEU A 236 -21.42 5.87 -11.96
CA LEU A 236 -21.01 6.43 -13.25
C LEU A 236 -21.86 5.91 -14.42
N GLU A 237 -22.82 5.03 -14.17
CA GLU A 237 -23.64 4.36 -15.19
C GLU A 237 -24.54 5.34 -15.97
N SER A 238 -24.80 6.53 -15.42
CA SER A 238 -25.56 7.58 -16.13
C SER A 238 -24.74 8.36 -17.15
N VAL A 239 -23.40 8.25 -17.09
CA VAL A 239 -22.46 9.02 -17.94
C VAL A 239 -21.72 8.11 -18.91
N PHE A 240 -21.47 6.86 -18.54
CA PHE A 240 -20.80 5.89 -19.40
C PHE A 240 -21.75 4.77 -19.80
N SER A 241 -21.64 4.33 -21.04
CA SER A 241 -22.32 3.14 -21.51
C SER A 241 -21.84 1.89 -20.78
N HIS A 242 -22.68 0.84 -20.79
CA HIS A 242 -22.34 -0.44 -20.18
C HIS A 242 -21.02 -1.04 -20.69
N GLU A 243 -20.70 -0.83 -21.96
CA GLU A 243 -19.46 -1.32 -22.55
C GLU A 243 -18.25 -0.53 -22.06
N GLU A 244 -18.33 0.81 -22.00
CA GLU A 244 -17.28 1.64 -21.41
C GLU A 244 -17.05 1.29 -19.94
N MET A 245 -18.12 1.05 -19.18
CA MET A 245 -18.04 0.62 -17.78
C MET A 245 -17.30 -0.71 -17.62
N LYS A 246 -17.55 -1.70 -18.49
CA LYS A 246 -16.78 -2.95 -18.50
C LYS A 246 -15.31 -2.72 -18.81
N GLN A 247 -15.01 -1.86 -19.78
CA GLN A 247 -13.64 -1.55 -20.15
C GLN A 247 -12.89 -0.83 -19.03
N LEU A 248 -13.53 0.10 -18.33
CA LEU A 248 -12.95 0.78 -17.15
C LEU A 248 -12.59 -0.23 -16.07
N GLN A 249 -13.52 -1.15 -15.75
CA GLN A 249 -13.28 -2.21 -14.79
C GLN A 249 -12.13 -3.12 -15.22
N GLN A 250 -12.03 -3.46 -16.50
CA GLN A 250 -10.95 -4.30 -17.02
C GLN A 250 -9.59 -3.59 -16.96
N GLN A 251 -9.51 -2.32 -17.35
CA GLN A 251 -8.25 -1.57 -17.31
C GLN A 251 -7.77 -1.31 -15.89
N ARG A 252 -8.68 -1.08 -14.93
CA ARG A 252 -8.33 -1.03 -13.51
C ARG A 252 -7.70 -2.36 -13.04
N LYS A 253 -8.33 -3.49 -13.38
CA LYS A 253 -7.78 -4.83 -13.06
C LYS A 253 -6.41 -5.05 -13.69
N ASN A 254 -6.20 -4.62 -14.92
CA ASN A 254 -4.90 -4.71 -15.60
C ASN A 254 -3.81 -3.96 -14.82
N TYR A 255 -4.10 -2.74 -14.34
CA TYR A 255 -3.14 -1.98 -13.54
C TYR A 255 -2.87 -2.65 -12.19
N ILE A 256 -3.89 -3.15 -11.50
CA ILE A 256 -3.70 -3.89 -10.24
C ILE A 256 -2.82 -5.13 -10.45
N ASN A 257 -3.00 -5.86 -11.56
CA ASN A 257 -2.15 -7.00 -11.90
C ASN A 257 -0.70 -6.59 -12.17
N LEU A 258 -0.49 -5.43 -12.79
CA LEU A 258 0.83 -4.84 -12.97
C LEU A 258 1.49 -4.52 -11.61
N VAL A 259 0.73 -3.96 -10.67
CA VAL A 259 1.20 -3.70 -9.30
C VAL A 259 1.55 -5.00 -8.58
N LYS A 260 0.71 -6.04 -8.68
CA LYS A 260 1.01 -7.38 -8.14
C LYS A 260 2.34 -7.93 -8.68
N LYS A 261 2.59 -7.71 -9.98
CA LYS A 261 3.87 -8.06 -10.62
C LYS A 261 5.03 -7.26 -10.03
N TRP A 262 4.91 -5.93 -9.89
CA TRP A 262 5.95 -5.10 -9.30
C TRP A 262 6.30 -5.48 -7.86
N CYS A 263 5.33 -5.96 -7.08
CA CYS A 263 5.57 -6.40 -5.70
C CYS A 263 6.41 -7.69 -5.62
N THR A 264 6.30 -8.57 -6.61
CA THR A 264 6.88 -9.93 -6.58
C THR A 264 8.09 -10.11 -7.48
N HIS A 265 8.38 -9.14 -8.35
CA HIS A 265 9.47 -9.22 -9.34
C HIS A 265 10.62 -8.30 -8.98
N ASN A 266 11.83 -8.78 -9.22
CA ASN A 266 13.07 -8.06 -9.01
C ASN A 266 13.11 -6.78 -9.85
N ILE A 267 13.52 -5.66 -9.26
CA ILE A 267 13.52 -4.37 -9.96
C ILE A 267 14.60 -4.26 -11.07
N ILE A 268 15.67 -5.06 -10.99
CA ILE A 268 16.81 -5.04 -11.91
C ILE A 268 16.55 -5.90 -13.14
N ASN A 269 16.33 -7.20 -12.94
CA ASN A 269 16.21 -8.18 -14.03
C ASN A 269 14.76 -8.51 -14.41
N GLY A 270 13.79 -8.12 -13.58
CA GLY A 270 12.37 -8.36 -13.83
C GLY A 270 11.93 -9.81 -13.60
N GLU A 271 12.75 -10.66 -12.99
CA GLU A 271 12.39 -12.04 -12.65
C GLU A 271 11.56 -12.09 -11.36
N LYS A 272 10.68 -13.09 -11.24
CA LYS A 272 9.92 -13.33 -10.00
C LYS A 272 10.87 -13.82 -8.90
N THR A 273 10.90 -13.16 -7.75
CA THR A 273 11.87 -13.50 -6.69
C THR A 273 11.34 -14.46 -5.64
N SER A 274 10.01 -14.55 -5.48
CA SER A 274 9.39 -15.41 -4.47
C SER A 274 7.99 -15.83 -4.90
N GLU A 275 7.57 -17.01 -4.45
CA GLU A 275 6.17 -17.43 -4.45
C GLU A 275 5.36 -16.70 -3.38
N ARG A 276 6.03 -16.13 -2.35
CA ARG A 276 5.37 -15.29 -1.35
C ARG A 276 4.92 -13.99 -2.01
N SER A 277 3.77 -13.49 -1.54
CA SER A 277 3.13 -12.28 -2.01
C SER A 277 2.70 -11.44 -0.79
N PRO A 278 2.77 -10.10 -0.85
CA PRO A 278 2.20 -9.25 0.20
C PRO A 278 0.67 -9.23 0.16
N PHE A 279 0.05 -9.83 -0.86
CA PHE A 279 -1.39 -10.01 -0.98
C PHE A 279 -1.75 -11.45 -0.64
N ALA A 280 -2.49 -11.64 0.45
CA ALA A 280 -2.91 -12.94 0.93
C ALA A 280 -4.22 -13.38 0.27
N GLU A 281 -4.27 -14.62 -0.18
CA GLU A 281 -5.46 -15.24 -0.76
C GLU A 281 -5.89 -16.43 0.12
N LEU A 282 -7.14 -16.43 0.57
CA LEU A 282 -7.71 -17.55 1.31
C LEU A 282 -8.11 -18.65 0.32
N SER A 283 -7.50 -19.83 0.44
CA SER A 283 -7.93 -21.02 -0.30
C SER A 283 -8.42 -22.09 0.68
N ILE A 284 -9.62 -22.63 0.43
CA ILE A 284 -10.18 -23.74 1.20
C ILE A 284 -10.09 -24.97 0.32
N SER A 285 -9.29 -25.96 0.74
CA SER A 285 -9.18 -27.26 0.08
C SER A 285 -9.92 -28.31 0.90
N ILE A 286 -11.02 -28.83 0.35
CA ILE A 286 -11.83 -29.88 1.00
C ILE A 286 -11.23 -31.24 0.60
N ASN A 287 -10.51 -31.88 1.54
CA ASN A 287 -10.06 -33.25 1.37
C ASN A 287 -11.16 -34.21 1.81
N VAL A 288 -11.97 -34.68 0.86
CA VAL A 288 -12.95 -35.74 1.11
C VAL A 288 -12.22 -37.08 1.19
N LYS A 289 -11.90 -37.53 2.41
CA LYS A 289 -11.44 -38.91 2.64
C LYS A 289 -12.57 -39.86 2.26
N HIS A 290 -12.41 -40.56 1.14
CA HIS A 290 -13.24 -41.72 0.81
C HIS A 290 -12.82 -42.84 1.77
N GLY A 291 -13.70 -43.17 2.72
CA GLY A 291 -13.54 -44.35 3.57
C GLY A 291 -13.54 -45.60 2.69
N LYS A 292 -12.52 -46.44 2.86
CA LYS A 292 -12.54 -47.83 2.38
C LYS A 292 -13.35 -48.69 3.33
#